data_AF-A0A5N5DW85-F1
#
_entry.id   AF-A0A5N5DW85-F1
#
_cell.length_a   1.000
_cell.length_b   1.000
_cell.length_c   1.000
_cell.angle_alpha   90.00
_cell.angle_beta   90.00
_cell.angle_gamma   90.00
#
_symmetry.space_group_name_H-M   'P 1'
#
loop_
_entity.id
_entity.type
_entity.pdbx_description
1 polymer ?
#
loop_
_entity_poly.entity_id
_entity_poly.type
_entity_poly.pdbx_seq_one_letter_code
_entity_poly.pdbx_strand_id
1 'polypeptide(L)'
;MSELAEANRSSDGDLIFRKLKRLDSTLSDMADRAAHFYLTLGDLVRTTEITPQAFLTHKDALLTHMREFSSDLARYAPKLKEAIEHVESTGVDRMIRLAAASDERVFVPITEREDDWAARWRGLTAWFVSAESGISESERLREGTMSAIAAVLALLRRVTETRRGGVSRESQLRHLAGWFAATPSEDAAHALFQAVFDLGRPRHLSMVHPDADIISHSRSWWEAPPVEIARTLAETGRPPSPGLPSKVARNDGSIRRLREEQLAAQRTRSAAAQSLASNGVYQRELNEQETEVLLSLLNAALTARVPVVGRVKSSTGSENGVKLTLSPSDGSTTIKTARGRMHLDGIEVSVR
;
A
#
# COMPACT_ATOMS: atom_id res chain seq x y z
N MET A 1 -34.60 -8.41 2.61
CA MET A 1 -34.91 -7.11 2.00
C MET A 1 -36.19 -7.14 1.19
N SER A 2 -36.41 -8.08 0.26
CA SER A 2 -37.70 -8.20 -0.47
C SER A 2 -38.90 -8.36 0.47
N GLU A 3 -38.79 -9.25 1.46
CA GLU A 3 -39.82 -9.40 2.52
C GLU A 3 -40.00 -8.13 3.36
N LEU A 4 -38.96 -7.31 3.55
CA LEU A 4 -39.05 -6.05 4.29
C LEU A 4 -39.81 -5.00 3.48
N ALA A 5 -39.56 -4.91 2.17
CA ALA A 5 -40.29 -4.04 1.26
C ALA A 5 -41.77 -4.48 1.14
N GLU A 6 -42.04 -5.78 1.14
CA GLU A 6 -43.40 -6.33 1.16
C GLU A 6 -44.12 -6.05 2.48
N ALA A 7 -43.47 -6.30 3.62
CA ALA A 7 -43.98 -5.97 4.94
C ALA A 7 -44.29 -4.46 5.08
N ASN A 8 -43.41 -3.61 4.53
CA ASN A 8 -43.69 -2.18 4.47
C ASN A 8 -44.94 -1.93 3.62
N ARG A 9 -45.07 -2.49 2.41
CA ARG A 9 -46.29 -2.32 1.58
C ARG A 9 -47.57 -2.80 2.28
N SER A 10 -47.53 -3.90 3.02
CA SER A 10 -48.69 -4.44 3.75
C SER A 10 -48.96 -3.79 5.11
N SER A 11 -48.08 -2.90 5.59
CA SER A 11 -48.14 -2.28 6.93
C SER A 11 -47.92 -3.23 8.10
N ASP A 12 -47.19 -4.33 7.91
CA ASP A 12 -46.90 -5.30 8.97
C ASP A 12 -45.73 -4.81 9.87
N GLY A 13 -46.07 -4.04 10.92
CA GLY A 13 -45.10 -3.45 11.84
C GLY A 13 -44.22 -4.47 12.56
N ASP A 14 -44.77 -5.60 12.98
CA ASP A 14 -44.04 -6.62 13.74
C ASP A 14 -43.01 -7.36 12.87
N LEU A 15 -43.35 -7.59 11.61
CA LEU A 15 -42.41 -8.14 10.64
C LEU A 15 -41.31 -7.13 10.30
N ILE A 16 -41.66 -5.85 10.10
CA ILE A 16 -40.69 -4.76 9.86
C ILE A 16 -39.70 -4.68 11.01
N PHE A 17 -40.18 -4.58 12.26
CA PHE A 17 -39.36 -4.47 13.46
C PHE A 17 -38.38 -5.64 13.57
N ARG A 18 -38.86 -6.89 13.47
CA ARG A 18 -38.00 -8.08 13.56
C ARG A 18 -36.92 -8.12 12.48
N LYS A 19 -37.26 -7.73 11.25
CA LYS A 19 -36.31 -7.73 10.12
C LYS A 19 -35.28 -6.61 10.26
N LEU A 20 -35.68 -5.40 10.66
CA LEU A 20 -34.76 -4.29 10.90
C LEU A 20 -33.82 -4.59 12.07
N LYS A 21 -34.34 -5.11 13.19
CA LYS A 21 -33.54 -5.55 14.35
C LYS A 21 -32.47 -6.58 13.96
N ARG A 22 -32.84 -7.56 13.12
CA ARG A 22 -31.90 -8.57 12.63
C ARG A 22 -30.85 -8.00 11.67
N LEU A 23 -31.24 -7.08 10.79
CA LEU A 23 -30.30 -6.41 9.88
C LEU A 23 -29.28 -5.58 10.66
N ASP A 24 -29.75 -4.80 11.62
CA ASP A 24 -28.93 -3.97 12.51
C ASP A 24 -27.93 -4.81 13.32
N SER A 25 -28.39 -5.90 13.95
CA SER A 25 -27.51 -6.80 14.71
C SER A 25 -26.47 -7.48 13.83
N THR A 26 -26.87 -7.95 12.64
CA THR A 26 -25.94 -8.64 11.72
C THR A 26 -24.89 -7.68 11.17
N LEU A 27 -25.28 -6.44 10.87
CA LEU A 27 -24.36 -5.41 10.38
C LEU A 27 -23.38 -4.99 11.46
N SER A 28 -23.86 -4.76 12.68
CA SER A 28 -23.03 -4.38 13.83
C SER A 28 -22.00 -5.47 14.15
N ASP A 29 -22.44 -6.73 14.22
CA ASP A 29 -21.54 -7.87 14.43
C ASP A 29 -20.46 -7.97 13.35
N MET A 30 -20.81 -7.73 12.08
CA MET A 30 -19.85 -7.73 10.98
C MET A 30 -18.85 -6.57 11.12
N ALA A 31 -19.33 -5.37 11.42
CA ALA A 31 -18.50 -4.17 11.57
C ALA A 31 -17.50 -4.32 12.71
N ASP A 32 -17.95 -4.81 13.87
CA ASP A 32 -17.10 -5.03 15.05
C ASP A 32 -16.02 -6.08 14.79
N ARG A 33 -16.40 -7.21 14.16
CA ARG A 33 -15.45 -8.26 13.78
C ARG A 33 -14.40 -7.74 12.80
N ALA A 34 -14.82 -6.96 11.81
CA ALA A 34 -13.89 -6.39 10.84
C ALA A 34 -12.94 -5.39 11.51
N ALA A 35 -13.44 -4.47 12.34
CA ALA A 35 -12.63 -3.51 13.07
C ALA A 35 -11.58 -4.20 13.96
N HIS A 36 -12.00 -5.20 14.75
CA HIS A 36 -11.09 -5.96 15.60
C HIS A 36 -10.01 -6.68 14.79
N PHE A 37 -10.40 -7.34 13.69
CA PHE A 37 -9.46 -8.03 12.81
C PHE A 37 -8.39 -7.09 12.23
N TYR A 38 -8.78 -5.90 11.76
CA TYR A 38 -7.83 -4.93 11.20
C TYR A 38 -6.89 -4.33 12.25
N LEU A 39 -7.36 -4.12 13.49
CA LEU A 39 -6.50 -3.70 14.58
C LEU A 39 -5.43 -4.76 14.88
N THR A 40 -5.84 -6.03 15.03
CA THR A 40 -4.91 -7.14 15.26
C THR A 40 -3.91 -7.30 14.11
N LEU A 41 -4.38 -7.18 12.87
CA LEU A 41 -3.51 -7.29 11.70
C LEU A 41 -2.52 -6.12 11.60
N GLY A 42 -2.96 -4.90 11.93
CA GLY A 42 -2.11 -3.72 11.99
C GLY A 42 -0.99 -3.88 13.02
N ASP A 43 -1.31 -4.39 14.21
CA ASP A 43 -0.32 -4.73 15.23
C ASP A 43 0.64 -5.83 14.75
N LEU A 44 0.12 -6.83 14.05
CA LEU A 44 0.91 -7.95 13.52
C LEU A 44 1.90 -7.50 12.44
N VAL A 45 1.52 -6.52 11.61
CA VAL A 45 2.43 -5.93 10.60
C VAL A 45 3.47 -5.00 11.23
N ARG A 46 3.13 -4.31 12.33
CA ARG A 46 4.02 -3.33 12.98
C ARG A 46 4.99 -3.93 13.99
N THR A 47 4.66 -5.07 14.60
CA THR A 47 5.52 -5.69 15.61
C THR A 47 6.69 -6.44 14.98
N THR A 48 7.91 -6.08 15.39
CA THR A 48 9.16 -6.77 15.01
C THR A 48 9.37 -8.11 15.72
N GLU A 49 8.47 -8.48 16.63
CA GLU A 49 8.64 -9.60 17.57
C GLU A 49 7.97 -10.91 17.10
N ILE A 50 7.17 -10.87 16.03
CA ILE A 50 6.57 -12.10 15.51
C ILE A 50 7.65 -12.98 14.93
N THR A 51 7.76 -14.19 15.48
CA THR A 51 8.64 -15.21 14.92
C THR A 51 8.19 -15.50 13.48
N PRO A 52 9.09 -15.36 12.49
CA PRO A 52 8.80 -15.71 11.09
C PRO A 52 8.12 -17.06 10.90
N GLN A 53 8.43 -18.05 11.74
CA GLN A 53 7.76 -19.35 11.74
C GLN A 53 6.25 -19.26 12.00
N ALA A 54 5.82 -18.57 13.06
CA ALA A 54 4.40 -18.53 13.46
C ALA A 54 3.52 -17.87 12.38
N PHE A 55 4.03 -16.81 11.74
CA PHE A 55 3.36 -16.15 10.62
C PHE A 55 3.30 -17.04 9.38
N LEU A 56 4.39 -17.73 9.03
CA LEU A 56 4.42 -18.62 7.87
C LEU A 56 3.43 -19.79 8.00
N THR A 57 3.20 -20.30 9.22
CA THR A 57 2.22 -21.37 9.49
C THR A 57 0.78 -20.96 9.12
N HIS A 58 0.42 -19.69 9.34
CA HIS A 58 -0.96 -19.22 9.20
C HIS A 58 -1.19 -18.34 7.96
N LYS A 59 -0.14 -18.02 7.19
CA LYS A 59 -0.19 -17.06 6.07
C LYS A 59 -1.25 -17.42 5.03
N ASP A 60 -1.37 -18.70 4.67
CA ASP A 60 -2.22 -19.13 3.56
C ASP A 60 -3.69 -19.08 3.99
N ALA A 61 -3.99 -19.45 5.23
CA ALA A 61 -5.31 -19.27 5.82
C ALA A 61 -5.71 -17.79 5.91
N LEU A 62 -4.80 -16.93 6.40
CA LEU A 62 -5.03 -15.49 6.51
C LEU A 62 -5.31 -14.86 5.13
N LEU A 63 -4.44 -15.11 4.15
CA LEU A 63 -4.57 -14.54 2.81
C LEU A 63 -5.82 -15.06 2.09
N THR A 64 -6.20 -16.33 2.29
CA THR A 64 -7.43 -16.89 1.73
C THR A 64 -8.66 -16.21 2.34
N HIS A 65 -8.74 -16.12 3.67
CA HIS A 65 -9.84 -15.47 4.35
C HIS A 65 -10.01 -14.00 3.91
N MET A 66 -8.92 -13.24 3.79
CA MET A 66 -8.99 -11.85 3.32
C MET A 66 -9.47 -11.73 1.87
N ARG A 67 -9.03 -12.64 0.98
CA ARG A 67 -9.48 -12.66 -0.42
C ARG A 67 -10.95 -13.04 -0.56
N GLU A 68 -11.39 -14.04 0.21
CA GLU A 68 -12.78 -14.49 0.25
C GLU A 68 -13.69 -13.36 0.75
N PHE A 69 -13.33 -12.74 1.88
CA PHE A 69 -14.07 -11.61 2.44
C PHE A 69 -14.19 -10.43 1.46
N SER A 70 -13.09 -10.05 0.82
CA SER A 70 -13.11 -8.98 -0.19
C SER A 70 -13.96 -9.33 -1.42
N SER A 71 -13.92 -10.60 -1.85
CA SER A 71 -14.73 -11.09 -2.97
C SER A 71 -16.21 -11.13 -2.63
N ASP A 72 -16.57 -11.54 -1.41
CA ASP A 72 -17.94 -11.53 -0.92
C ASP A 72 -18.49 -10.11 -0.82
N LEU A 73 -17.70 -9.16 -0.29
CA LEU A 73 -18.08 -7.74 -0.29
C LEU A 73 -18.33 -7.24 -1.72
N ALA A 74 -17.43 -7.51 -2.66
CA ALA A 74 -17.60 -7.10 -4.06
C ALA A 74 -18.84 -7.73 -4.72
N ARG A 75 -19.19 -8.96 -4.34
CA ARG A 75 -20.33 -9.71 -4.90
C ARG A 75 -21.67 -9.29 -4.31
N TYR A 76 -21.74 -9.06 -3.00
CA TYR A 76 -22.99 -8.84 -2.29
C TYR A 76 -23.31 -7.37 -2.02
N ALA A 77 -22.31 -6.47 -1.91
CA ALA A 77 -22.58 -5.05 -1.68
C ALA A 77 -23.47 -4.39 -2.75
N PRO A 78 -23.28 -4.63 -4.07
CA PRO A 78 -24.16 -4.07 -5.09
C PRO A 78 -25.61 -4.57 -4.96
N LYS A 79 -25.78 -5.85 -4.63
CA LYS A 79 -27.11 -6.46 -4.42
C LYS A 79 -27.81 -5.91 -3.18
N LEU A 80 -27.05 -5.68 -2.12
CA LEU A 80 -27.57 -5.07 -0.89
C LEU A 80 -27.96 -3.61 -1.13
N LYS A 81 -27.17 -2.87 -1.91
CA LYS A 81 -27.52 -1.52 -2.36
C LYS A 81 -28.85 -1.51 -3.12
N GLU A 82 -28.99 -2.32 -4.17
CA GLU A 82 -30.26 -2.42 -4.93
C GLU A 82 -31.44 -2.79 -4.02
N ALA A 83 -31.21 -3.68 -3.06
CA ALA A 83 -32.24 -4.09 -2.13
C ALA A 83 -32.62 -3.01 -1.10
N ILE A 84 -31.67 -2.15 -0.70
CA ILE A 84 -31.92 -0.95 0.12
C ILE A 84 -32.74 0.05 -0.69
N GLU A 85 -32.30 0.39 -1.91
CA GLU A 85 -33.03 1.30 -2.82
C GLU A 85 -34.47 0.82 -3.06
N HIS A 86 -34.67 -0.50 -3.20
CA HIS A 86 -36.01 -1.08 -3.31
C HIS A 86 -36.86 -0.87 -2.05
N VAL A 87 -36.30 -1.06 -0.85
CA VAL A 87 -37.01 -0.78 0.41
C VAL A 87 -37.30 0.72 0.54
N GLU A 88 -36.36 1.59 0.18
CA GLU A 88 -36.55 3.05 0.23
C GLU A 88 -37.71 3.51 -0.65
N SER A 89 -37.88 2.89 -1.83
CA SER A 89 -39.02 3.15 -2.74
C SER A 89 -40.40 2.84 -2.14
N THR A 90 -40.46 2.06 -1.05
CA THR A 90 -41.72 1.73 -0.36
C THR A 90 -42.08 2.72 0.76
N GLY A 91 -41.23 3.72 1.02
CA GLY A 91 -41.45 4.78 2.01
C GLY A 91 -40.77 4.50 3.35
N VAL A 92 -39.59 5.10 3.54
CA VAL A 92 -38.74 4.93 4.74
C VAL A 92 -39.38 5.49 6.00
N ASP A 93 -39.94 6.70 5.95
CA ASP A 93 -40.52 7.34 7.15
C ASP A 93 -41.68 6.51 7.70
N ARG A 94 -42.49 5.91 6.82
CA ARG A 94 -43.58 5.02 7.22
C ARG A 94 -43.04 3.73 7.84
N MET A 95 -42.01 3.14 7.26
CA MET A 95 -41.34 1.95 7.80
C MET A 95 -40.80 2.21 9.21
N ILE A 96 -40.14 3.35 9.43
CA ILE A 96 -39.59 3.74 10.73
C ILE A 96 -40.70 3.89 11.77
N ARG A 97 -41.79 4.60 11.45
CA ARG A 97 -42.95 4.74 12.36
C ARG A 97 -43.57 3.40 12.74
N LEU A 98 -43.74 2.51 11.77
CA LEU A 98 -44.28 1.16 12.01
C LEU A 98 -43.33 0.31 12.87
N ALA A 99 -42.02 0.39 12.63
CA ALA A 99 -41.02 -0.30 13.44
C ALA A 99 -40.99 0.22 14.88
N ALA A 100 -41.08 1.53 15.07
CA ALA A 100 -41.10 2.16 16.38
C ALA A 100 -42.36 1.80 17.18
N ALA A 101 -43.52 1.69 16.50
CA ALA A 101 -44.77 1.28 17.12
C ALA A 101 -44.74 -0.18 17.61
N SER A 102 -44.12 -1.08 16.84
CA SER A 102 -43.92 -2.49 17.19
C SER A 102 -42.70 -2.75 18.10
N ASP A 103 -41.99 -1.70 18.51
CA ASP A 103 -40.82 -1.83 19.36
C ASP A 103 -41.18 -2.23 20.80
N GLU A 104 -40.54 -3.28 21.30
CA GLU A 104 -40.76 -3.88 22.62
C GLU A 104 -40.32 -2.97 23.80
N ARG A 105 -39.59 -1.87 23.53
CA ARG A 105 -39.11 -0.92 24.54
C ARG A 105 -40.21 0.05 25.00
N VAL A 106 -41.18 -0.46 25.75
CA VAL A 106 -42.40 0.27 26.18
C VAL A 106 -42.10 1.54 27.00
N PHE A 107 -40.98 1.57 27.75
CA PHE A 107 -40.60 2.72 28.58
C PHE A 107 -39.92 3.86 27.81
N VAL A 108 -39.62 3.67 26.53
CA VAL A 108 -38.98 4.70 25.69
C VAL A 108 -40.08 5.45 24.91
N PRO A 109 -40.11 6.80 24.96
CA PRO A 109 -41.04 7.60 24.16
C PRO A 109 -41.03 7.21 22.69
N ILE A 110 -42.19 7.25 22.03
CA ILE A 110 -42.30 6.82 20.63
C ILE A 110 -41.40 7.64 19.70
N THR A 111 -41.25 8.93 19.95
CA THR A 111 -40.40 9.84 19.17
C THR A 111 -38.92 9.44 19.26
N GLU A 112 -38.46 9.04 20.44
CA GLU A 112 -37.07 8.59 20.64
C GLU A 112 -36.83 7.23 19.97
N ARG A 113 -37.85 6.35 19.96
CA ARG A 113 -37.78 5.09 19.20
C ARG A 113 -37.71 5.34 17.69
N GLU A 114 -38.51 6.28 17.18
CA GLU A 114 -38.46 6.68 15.76
C GLU A 114 -37.09 7.23 15.38
N ASP A 115 -36.51 8.11 16.22
CA ASP A 115 -35.18 8.67 16.01
C ASP A 115 -34.08 7.59 16.01
N ASP A 116 -34.14 6.63 16.93
CA ASP A 116 -33.21 5.49 17.00
C ASP A 116 -33.32 4.60 15.75
N TRP A 117 -34.53 4.23 15.33
CA TRP A 117 -34.73 3.47 14.10
C TRP A 117 -34.31 4.22 12.84
N ALA A 118 -34.52 5.55 12.80
CA ALA A 118 -34.02 6.40 11.73
C ALA A 118 -32.49 6.43 11.70
N ALA A 119 -31.83 6.52 12.86
CA ALA A 119 -30.37 6.48 12.96
C ALA A 119 -29.80 5.13 12.49
N ARG A 120 -30.39 4.00 12.91
CA ARG A 120 -30.00 2.65 12.47
C ARG A 120 -30.17 2.46 10.98
N TRP A 121 -31.29 2.93 10.41
CA TRP A 121 -31.52 2.87 8.96
C TRP A 121 -30.48 3.70 8.20
N ARG A 122 -30.20 4.94 8.64
CA ARG A 122 -29.14 5.77 8.05
C ARG A 122 -27.77 5.08 8.13
N GLY A 123 -27.45 4.42 9.25
CA GLY A 123 -26.21 3.64 9.40
C GLY A 123 -26.12 2.48 8.42
N LEU A 124 -27.20 1.71 8.28
CA LEU A 124 -27.30 0.64 7.29
C LEU A 124 -27.13 1.16 5.85
N THR A 125 -27.81 2.24 5.49
CA THR A 125 -27.71 2.86 4.17
C THR A 125 -26.29 3.37 3.92
N ALA A 126 -25.67 4.07 4.86
CA ALA A 126 -24.30 4.58 4.73
C ALA A 126 -23.25 3.47 4.52
N TRP A 127 -23.55 2.25 5.00
CA TRP A 127 -22.66 1.12 4.85
C TRP A 127 -22.54 0.62 3.40
N PHE A 128 -23.63 0.68 2.63
CA PHE A 128 -23.72 0.10 1.29
C PHE A 128 -24.00 1.10 0.17
N VAL A 129 -24.62 2.23 0.51
CA VAL A 129 -24.97 3.32 -0.42
C VAL A 129 -24.00 4.48 -0.18
N SER A 130 -23.28 4.83 -1.24
CA SER A 130 -22.38 5.97 -1.26
C SER A 130 -23.19 7.27 -1.23
N ALA A 131 -22.84 8.19 -0.32
CA ALA A 131 -23.30 9.57 -0.39
C ALA A 131 -22.71 10.25 -1.63
N GLU A 132 -23.40 11.25 -2.19
CA GLU A 132 -23.18 11.90 -3.51
C GLU A 132 -21.72 12.29 -3.88
N SER A 133 -20.77 12.25 -2.95
CA SER A 133 -19.35 12.55 -3.17
C SER A 133 -18.34 11.60 -2.52
N GLY A 134 -18.72 10.43 -1.99
CA GLY A 134 -17.82 9.55 -1.22
C GLY A 134 -17.99 8.06 -1.50
N ILE A 135 -17.03 7.24 -1.08
CA ILE A 135 -17.13 5.76 -1.09
C ILE A 135 -18.02 5.27 0.08
N SER A 136 -18.72 4.14 -0.08
CA SER A 136 -19.47 3.50 1.03
C SER A 136 -18.52 2.84 2.03
N GLU A 137 -18.98 2.52 3.25
CA GLU A 137 -18.15 1.79 4.21
C GLU A 137 -17.73 0.41 3.67
N SER A 138 -18.62 -0.29 2.95
CA SER A 138 -18.29 -1.57 2.33
C SER A 138 -17.15 -1.45 1.32
N GLU A 139 -17.11 -0.36 0.54
CA GLU A 139 -16.05 -0.07 -0.41
C GLU A 139 -14.74 0.29 0.30
N ARG A 140 -14.80 1.16 1.32
CA ARG A 140 -13.65 1.47 2.20
C ARG A 140 -13.05 0.20 2.80
N LEU A 141 -13.91 -0.69 3.30
CA LEU A 141 -13.49 -1.93 3.91
C LEU A 141 -12.84 -2.87 2.90
N ARG A 142 -13.38 -2.94 1.67
CA ARG A 142 -12.81 -3.70 0.56
C ARG A 142 -11.41 -3.19 0.19
N GLU A 143 -11.25 -1.87 0.05
CA GLU A 143 -9.95 -1.23 -0.22
C GLU A 143 -8.96 -1.46 0.91
N GLY A 144 -9.39 -1.30 2.16
CA GLY A 144 -8.60 -1.62 3.35
C GLY A 144 -8.14 -3.08 3.37
N THR A 145 -9.01 -4.02 2.99
CA THR A 145 -8.67 -5.44 2.86
C THR A 145 -7.56 -5.66 1.84
N MET A 146 -7.68 -5.05 0.66
CA MET A 146 -6.70 -5.21 -0.42
C MET A 146 -5.35 -4.58 -0.07
N SER A 147 -5.36 -3.42 0.58
CA SER A 147 -4.16 -2.78 1.10
C SER A 147 -3.46 -3.64 2.15
N ALA A 148 -4.25 -4.23 3.06
CA ALA A 148 -3.74 -5.14 4.08
C ALA A 148 -3.16 -6.44 3.48
N ILE A 149 -3.78 -7.01 2.45
CA ILE A 149 -3.21 -8.15 1.69
C ILE A 149 -1.84 -7.77 1.12
N ALA A 150 -1.72 -6.60 0.50
CA ALA A 150 -0.46 -6.12 -0.06
C ALA A 150 0.62 -5.94 1.03
N ALA A 151 0.26 -5.40 2.20
CA ALA A 151 1.16 -5.26 3.34
C ALA A 151 1.65 -6.62 3.88
N VAL A 152 0.75 -7.60 4.00
CA VAL A 152 1.07 -8.98 4.41
C VAL A 152 2.02 -9.64 3.40
N LEU A 153 1.78 -9.47 2.10
CA LEU A 153 2.68 -9.97 1.05
C LEU A 153 4.06 -9.30 1.08
N ALA A 154 4.13 -7.99 1.34
CA ALA A 154 5.39 -7.28 1.51
C ALA A 154 6.16 -7.77 2.74
N LEU A 155 5.47 -8.05 3.85
CA LEU A 155 6.06 -8.66 5.04
C LEU A 155 6.60 -10.06 4.75
N LEU A 156 5.84 -10.91 4.05
CA LEU A 156 6.29 -12.24 3.61
C LEU A 156 7.56 -12.13 2.76
N ARG A 157 7.60 -11.19 1.82
CA ARG A 157 8.79 -10.93 0.99
C ARG A 157 9.99 -10.54 1.85
N ARG A 158 9.84 -9.59 2.76
CA ARG A 158 10.91 -9.17 3.70
C ARG A 158 11.43 -10.34 4.55
N VAL A 159 10.51 -11.14 5.09
CA VAL A 159 10.86 -12.31 5.92
C VAL A 159 11.62 -13.36 5.10
N THR A 160 11.17 -13.63 3.87
CA THR A 160 11.81 -14.62 2.99
C THR A 160 13.13 -14.12 2.41
N GLU A 161 13.27 -12.83 2.10
CA GLU A 161 14.53 -12.21 1.68
C GLU A 161 15.56 -12.17 2.82
N THR A 162 15.13 -11.91 4.06
CA THR A 162 15.99 -12.02 5.25
C THR A 162 16.54 -13.45 5.41
N ARG A 163 15.73 -14.47 5.05
CA ARG A 163 16.18 -15.87 5.00
C ARG A 163 16.99 -16.24 3.75
N ARG A 164 16.84 -15.53 2.63
CA ARG A 164 17.67 -15.72 1.43
C ARG A 164 19.12 -15.29 1.62
N GLY A 165 19.45 -14.62 2.73
CA GLY A 165 20.81 -14.40 3.21
C GLY A 165 21.51 -15.68 3.72
N GLY A 166 21.49 -16.78 2.96
CA GLY A 166 22.28 -17.99 3.21
C GLY A 166 22.04 -18.72 4.55
N VAL A 167 22.75 -19.84 4.74
CA VAL A 167 22.84 -20.52 6.04
C VAL A 167 23.49 -19.55 7.03
N SER A 168 22.79 -19.21 8.12
CA SER A 168 23.34 -18.29 9.11
C SER A 168 24.66 -18.82 9.68
N ARG A 169 25.59 -17.92 10.04
CA ARG A 169 26.87 -18.33 10.63
C ARG A 169 26.66 -19.18 11.89
N GLU A 170 25.65 -18.85 12.68
CA GLU A 170 25.22 -19.62 13.83
C GLU A 170 24.81 -21.06 13.45
N SER A 171 23.99 -21.23 12.41
CA SER A 171 23.57 -22.56 11.93
C SER A 171 24.74 -23.37 11.38
N GLN A 172 25.68 -22.72 10.68
CA GLN A 172 26.89 -23.40 10.20
C GLN A 172 27.77 -23.87 11.36
N LEU A 173 27.96 -23.03 12.38
CA LEU A 173 28.77 -23.37 13.55
C LEU A 173 28.11 -24.45 14.41
N ARG A 174 26.78 -24.42 14.56
CA ARG A 174 26.04 -25.47 15.27
C ARG A 174 26.13 -26.82 14.55
N HIS A 175 26.05 -26.82 13.22
CA HIS A 175 26.22 -28.03 12.42
C HIS A 175 27.66 -28.57 12.48
N LEU A 176 28.65 -27.67 12.43
CA LEU A 176 30.06 -28.02 12.62
C LEU A 176 30.33 -28.59 14.02
N ALA A 177 29.74 -28.01 15.07
CA ALA A 177 29.83 -28.55 16.42
C ALA A 177 29.24 -29.97 16.51
N GLY A 178 28.16 -30.25 15.79
CA GLY A 178 27.62 -31.61 15.67
C GLY A 178 28.60 -32.58 15.01
N TRP A 179 29.35 -32.14 14.00
CA TRP A 179 30.41 -32.94 13.39
C TRP A 179 31.58 -33.19 14.34
N PHE A 180 32.02 -32.17 15.10
CA PHE A 180 33.03 -32.35 16.16
C PHE A 180 32.56 -33.27 17.29
N ALA A 181 31.27 -33.25 17.63
CA ALA A 181 30.72 -34.16 18.64
C ALA A 181 30.64 -35.61 18.14
N ALA A 182 30.56 -35.82 16.82
CA ALA A 182 30.44 -37.13 16.19
C ALA A 182 31.77 -37.70 15.69
N THR A 183 32.90 -36.99 15.83
CA THR A 183 34.20 -37.50 15.40
C THR A 183 34.63 -38.71 16.25
N PRO A 184 35.11 -39.80 15.62
CA PRO A 184 35.42 -41.05 16.31
C PRO A 184 36.72 -41.00 17.14
N SER A 185 37.57 -39.99 16.92
CA SER A 185 38.85 -39.81 17.62
C SER A 185 39.27 -38.35 17.64
N GLU A 186 40.22 -38.02 18.51
CA GLU A 186 40.83 -36.69 18.60
C GLU A 186 41.59 -36.32 17.31
N ASP A 187 42.24 -37.28 16.67
CA ASP A 187 42.89 -37.08 15.37
C ASP A 187 41.89 -36.70 14.27
N ALA A 188 40.70 -37.32 14.26
CA ALA A 188 39.63 -36.98 13.32
C ALA A 188 39.07 -35.57 13.59
N ALA A 189 38.99 -35.16 14.85
CA ALA A 189 38.63 -33.80 15.24
C ALA A 189 39.68 -32.78 14.78
N HIS A 190 40.97 -33.06 14.96
CA HIS A 190 42.07 -32.22 14.47
C HIS A 190 42.09 -32.13 12.94
N ALA A 191 41.85 -33.25 12.23
CA ALA A 191 41.75 -33.26 10.77
C ALA A 191 40.54 -32.44 10.26
N LEU A 192 39.38 -32.54 10.94
CA LEU A 192 38.20 -31.73 10.64
C LEU A 192 38.46 -30.24 10.89
N PHE A 193 39.13 -29.90 12.00
CA PHE A 193 39.56 -28.54 12.29
C PHE A 193 40.44 -28.01 11.17
N GLN A 194 41.44 -28.78 10.73
CA GLN A 194 42.29 -28.36 9.64
C GLN A 194 41.49 -28.19 8.33
N ALA A 195 40.64 -29.13 7.95
CA ALA A 195 39.84 -29.03 6.74
C ALA A 195 38.93 -27.78 6.70
N VAL A 196 38.44 -27.31 7.85
CA VAL A 196 37.53 -26.16 7.96
C VAL A 196 38.27 -24.84 8.11
N PHE A 197 39.46 -24.83 8.73
CA PHE A 197 40.14 -23.60 9.14
C PHE A 197 41.56 -23.40 8.57
N ASP A 198 42.22 -24.42 8.03
CA ASP A 198 43.66 -24.41 7.71
C ASP A 198 43.99 -23.84 6.33
N LEU A 199 43.04 -23.89 5.39
CA LEU A 199 43.20 -23.26 4.08
C LEU A 199 42.49 -21.91 4.04
N GLY A 200 43.18 -20.88 4.56
CA GLY A 200 42.88 -19.51 4.18
C GLY A 200 42.93 -19.40 2.65
N ARG A 201 41.90 -18.82 2.03
CA ARG A 201 41.90 -18.58 0.57
C ARG A 201 43.21 -17.87 0.16
N PRO A 202 43.90 -18.28 -0.92
CA PRO A 202 45.03 -17.50 -1.42
C PRO A 202 44.57 -16.06 -1.65
N ARG A 203 45.22 -15.11 -0.99
CA ARG A 203 44.85 -13.70 -1.05
C ARG A 203 45.69 -13.01 -2.10
N HIS A 204 45.08 -12.66 -3.21
CA HIS A 204 45.69 -11.80 -4.22
C HIS A 204 45.47 -10.34 -3.79
N LEU A 205 46.56 -9.68 -3.39
CA LEU A 205 46.55 -8.26 -3.06
C LEU A 205 47.05 -7.49 -4.29
N SER A 206 46.16 -6.73 -4.94
CA SER A 206 46.53 -5.78 -6.00
C SER A 206 46.15 -4.37 -5.55
N MET A 207 47.15 -3.50 -5.48
CA MET A 207 46.94 -2.06 -5.30
C MET A 207 47.79 -1.30 -6.31
N VAL A 208 47.23 -0.20 -6.79
CA VAL A 208 47.93 0.74 -7.66
C VAL A 208 48.69 1.71 -6.76
N HIS A 209 49.90 2.08 -7.15
CA HIS A 209 50.63 3.15 -6.49
C HIS A 209 49.81 4.45 -6.59
N PRO A 210 49.65 5.25 -5.51
CA PRO A 210 48.79 6.44 -5.51
C PRO A 210 49.24 7.52 -6.49
N ASP A 211 50.52 7.52 -6.86
CA ASP A 211 51.09 8.39 -7.87
C ASP A 211 51.58 7.54 -9.06
N ALA A 212 50.86 7.63 -10.18
CA ALA A 212 51.15 6.85 -11.38
C ALA A 212 52.37 7.37 -12.16
N ASP A 213 52.79 8.62 -11.91
CA ASP A 213 53.84 9.28 -12.67
C ASP A 213 55.24 9.08 -12.05
N ILE A 214 55.31 8.64 -10.78
CA ILE A 214 56.57 8.32 -10.08
C ILE A 214 57.25 7.07 -10.66
N ILE A 215 56.48 6.13 -11.22
CA ILE A 215 57.00 4.85 -11.71
C ILE A 215 56.97 4.82 -13.23
N SER A 216 58.13 5.03 -13.85
CA SER A 216 58.30 4.86 -15.30
C SER A 216 57.83 3.48 -15.76
N HIS A 217 57.10 3.41 -16.87
CA HIS A 217 56.65 2.17 -17.51
C HIS A 217 57.79 1.23 -17.92
N SER A 218 59.02 1.73 -18.05
CA SER A 218 60.20 0.93 -18.39
C SER A 218 60.91 0.33 -17.17
N ARG A 219 60.45 0.60 -15.95
CA ARG A 219 61.10 0.14 -14.71
C ARG A 219 60.67 -1.28 -14.34
N SER A 220 61.64 -2.11 -13.97
CA SER A 220 61.38 -3.47 -13.48
C SER A 220 60.57 -3.46 -12.19
N TRP A 221 59.64 -4.41 -12.04
CA TRP A 221 58.87 -4.62 -10.81
C TRP A 221 59.78 -4.80 -9.58
N TRP A 222 60.91 -5.49 -9.74
CA TRP A 222 61.84 -5.78 -8.64
C TRP A 222 62.61 -4.55 -8.16
N GLU A 223 62.64 -3.49 -8.97
CA GLU A 223 63.39 -2.25 -8.70
C GLU A 223 62.45 -1.05 -8.48
N ALA A 224 61.14 -1.27 -8.58
CA ALA A 224 60.14 -0.25 -8.32
C ALA A 224 59.96 -0.04 -6.81
N PRO A 225 59.63 1.18 -6.35
CA PRO A 225 59.27 1.40 -4.96
C PRO A 225 58.12 0.49 -4.53
N PRO A 226 58.18 -0.12 -3.33
CA PRO A 226 57.12 -1.00 -2.84
C PRO A 226 55.83 -0.21 -2.61
N VAL A 227 54.70 -0.87 -2.83
CA VAL A 227 53.38 -0.30 -2.49
C VAL A 227 53.10 -0.60 -1.03
N GLU A 228 52.85 0.42 -0.22
CA GLU A 228 52.46 0.24 1.19
C GLU A 228 51.05 -0.35 1.27
N ILE A 229 50.92 -1.52 1.91
CA ILE A 229 49.64 -2.20 2.10
C ILE A 229 49.18 -2.03 3.54
N ALA A 230 47.91 -1.65 3.73
CA ALA A 230 47.31 -1.58 5.05
C ALA A 230 47.32 -2.96 5.74
N ARG A 231 47.76 -3.00 7.01
CA ARG A 231 47.86 -4.25 7.79
C ARG A 231 46.54 -5.03 7.86
N THR A 232 45.41 -4.32 7.97
CA THR A 232 44.08 -4.93 7.98
C THR A 232 43.74 -5.65 6.68
N LEU A 233 44.19 -5.11 5.55
CA LEU A 233 43.99 -5.72 4.23
C LEU A 233 44.82 -7.00 4.11
N ALA A 234 46.07 -6.99 4.59
CA ALA A 234 46.92 -8.17 4.65
C ALA A 234 46.37 -9.27 5.60
N GLU A 235 46.06 -8.92 6.85
CA GLU A 235 45.68 -9.86 7.91
C GLU A 235 44.26 -10.40 7.78
N THR A 236 43.31 -9.56 7.33
CA THR A 236 41.88 -9.93 7.32
C THR A 236 41.23 -9.93 5.93
N GLY A 237 41.94 -9.48 4.88
CA GLY A 237 41.38 -9.31 3.53
C GLY A 237 40.37 -8.17 3.45
N ARG A 238 40.21 -7.39 4.52
CA ARG A 238 39.30 -6.25 4.57
C ARG A 238 40.08 -5.01 4.17
N PRO A 239 39.66 -4.27 3.13
CA PRO A 239 40.21 -2.95 2.90
C PRO A 239 40.05 -2.14 4.19
N PRO A 240 41.02 -1.27 4.53
CA PRO A 240 40.85 -0.37 5.66
C PRO A 240 39.50 0.32 5.47
N SER A 241 38.63 0.21 6.47
CA SER A 241 37.36 0.92 6.43
C SER A 241 37.70 2.38 6.19
N PRO A 242 37.03 3.07 5.24
CA PRO A 242 36.94 4.51 5.34
C PRO A 242 36.60 4.79 6.80
N GLY A 243 37.37 5.68 7.45
CA GLY A 243 37.08 6.04 8.83
C GLY A 243 35.60 6.35 8.99
N LEU A 244 35.05 6.19 10.20
CA LEU A 244 33.64 6.50 10.46
C LEU A 244 33.26 7.76 9.69
N PRO A 245 32.12 7.77 8.96
CA PRO A 245 31.66 8.98 8.31
C PRO A 245 31.82 10.10 9.33
N SER A 246 32.63 11.10 9.02
CA SER A 246 32.72 12.27 9.86
C SER A 246 31.29 12.71 10.13
N LYS A 247 30.97 13.11 11.38
CA LYS A 247 29.66 13.70 11.70
C LYS A 247 29.31 14.60 10.53
N VAL A 248 28.25 14.27 9.78
CA VAL A 248 27.87 14.99 8.57
C VAL A 248 27.81 16.44 8.99
N ALA A 249 28.81 17.23 8.56
CA ALA A 249 28.87 18.62 8.91
C ALA A 249 27.55 19.20 8.42
N ARG A 250 26.78 19.78 9.33
CA ARG A 250 25.49 20.37 9.00
C ARG A 250 25.78 21.52 8.05
N ASN A 251 25.73 21.23 6.75
CA ASN A 251 26.02 22.18 5.71
C ASN A 251 24.74 23.00 5.53
N ASP A 252 24.54 23.95 6.45
CA ASP A 252 23.36 24.81 6.45
C ASP A 252 23.22 25.55 5.11
N GLY A 253 24.33 25.77 4.39
CA GLY A 253 24.34 26.28 3.02
C GLY A 253 23.70 25.33 2.02
N SER A 254 24.06 24.03 2.02
CA SER A 254 23.44 23.05 1.12
C SER A 254 22.00 22.76 1.50
N ILE A 255 21.66 22.76 2.79
CA ILE A 255 20.28 22.61 3.27
C ILE A 255 19.42 23.79 2.82
N ARG A 256 19.93 25.03 2.92
CA ARG A 256 19.24 26.23 2.41
C ARG A 256 19.07 26.16 0.90
N ARG A 257 20.13 25.82 0.15
CA ARG A 257 20.06 25.67 -1.31
C ARG A 257 19.04 24.61 -1.74
N LEU A 258 19.05 23.44 -1.12
CA LEU A 258 18.07 22.37 -1.41
C LEU A 258 16.64 22.79 -1.07
N ARG A 259 16.45 23.53 0.03
CA ARG A 259 15.13 24.07 0.40
C ARG A 259 14.67 25.14 -0.58
N GLU A 260 15.56 26.01 -1.05
CA GLU A 260 15.28 27.00 -2.07
C GLU A 260 14.94 26.34 -3.41
N GLU A 261 15.69 25.31 -3.82
CA GLU A 261 15.42 24.50 -5.00
C GLU A 261 14.06 23.79 -4.89
N GLN A 262 13.73 23.22 -3.74
CA GLN A 262 12.44 22.57 -3.49
C GLN A 262 11.27 23.57 -3.55
N LEU A 263 11.43 24.76 -2.94
CA LEU A 263 10.43 25.82 -2.97
C LEU A 263 10.26 26.38 -4.38
N ALA A 264 11.36 26.55 -5.13
CA ALA A 264 11.32 26.97 -6.53
C ALA A 264 10.59 25.93 -7.39
N ALA A 265 10.93 24.64 -7.26
CA ALA A 265 10.25 23.55 -7.95
C ALA A 265 8.76 23.50 -7.62
N GLN A 266 8.38 23.69 -6.34
CA GLN A 266 6.99 23.73 -5.91
C GLN A 266 6.23 24.91 -6.51
N ARG A 267 6.84 26.12 -6.54
CA ARG A 267 6.24 27.30 -7.18
C ARG A 267 6.02 27.08 -8.67
N THR A 268 7.01 26.54 -9.36
CA THR A 268 6.92 26.21 -10.79
C THR A 268 5.81 25.19 -11.06
N ARG A 269 5.72 24.12 -10.26
CA ARG A 269 4.67 23.09 -10.38
C ARG A 269 3.27 23.66 -10.10
N SER A 270 3.14 24.53 -9.10
CA SER A 270 1.87 25.20 -8.78
C SER A 270 1.43 26.17 -9.87
N ALA A 271 2.36 26.97 -10.43
CA ALA A 271 2.06 27.86 -11.55
C ALA A 271 1.62 27.09 -12.81
N ALA A 272 2.30 25.98 -13.12
CA ALA A 272 1.92 25.09 -14.22
C ALA A 272 0.52 24.49 -14.00
N ALA A 273 0.21 24.04 -12.78
CA ALA A 273 -1.12 23.54 -12.44
C ALA A 273 -2.21 24.62 -12.63
N GLN A 274 -1.99 25.83 -12.12
CA GLN A 274 -2.93 26.95 -12.28
C GLN A 274 -3.13 27.36 -13.74
N SER A 275 -2.06 27.32 -14.55
CA SER A 275 -2.13 27.57 -15.99
C SER A 275 -3.02 26.54 -16.70
N LEU A 276 -2.89 25.26 -16.34
CA LEU A 276 -3.75 24.19 -16.88
C LEU A 276 -5.22 24.36 -16.46
N ALA A 277 -5.49 24.74 -15.21
CA ALA A 277 -6.83 24.99 -14.71
C ALA A 277 -7.50 26.19 -15.41
N SER A 278 -6.75 27.26 -15.66
CA SER A 278 -7.28 28.51 -16.22
C SER A 278 -7.46 28.45 -17.73
N ASN A 279 -6.52 27.81 -18.43
CA ASN A 279 -6.45 27.85 -19.89
C ASN A 279 -6.83 26.52 -20.56
N GLY A 280 -7.02 25.45 -19.78
CA GLY A 280 -7.29 24.11 -20.29
C GLY A 280 -6.10 23.45 -20.98
N VAL A 281 -6.34 22.24 -21.50
CA VAL A 281 -5.33 21.38 -22.15
C VAL A 281 -5.44 21.34 -23.67
N TYR A 282 -6.53 21.85 -24.23
CA TYR A 282 -6.83 21.78 -25.66
C TYR A 282 -6.46 23.05 -26.42
N GLN A 283 -6.26 22.92 -27.73
CA GLN A 283 -5.99 24.03 -28.66
C GLN A 283 -4.73 24.86 -28.36
N ARG A 284 -3.82 24.33 -27.52
CA ARG A 284 -2.51 24.93 -27.21
C ARG A 284 -1.44 23.85 -27.10
N GLU A 285 -0.19 24.28 -27.08
CA GLU A 285 0.96 23.42 -26.78
C GLU A 285 1.36 23.60 -25.32
N LEU A 286 1.42 22.49 -24.57
CA LEU A 286 1.81 22.50 -23.16
C LEU A 286 3.33 22.54 -23.04
N ASN A 287 3.86 23.42 -22.20
CA ASN A 287 5.29 23.43 -21.89
C ASN A 287 5.69 22.19 -21.07
N GLU A 288 6.99 22.02 -20.80
CA GLU A 288 7.49 20.83 -20.10
C GLU A 288 6.90 20.67 -18.69
N GLN A 289 6.77 21.77 -17.96
CA GLN A 289 6.24 21.78 -16.59
C GLN A 289 4.74 21.46 -16.56
N GLU A 290 3.97 22.02 -17.49
CA GLU A 290 2.55 21.72 -17.68
C GLU A 290 2.34 20.27 -18.12
N THR A 291 3.23 19.74 -18.95
CA THR A 291 3.19 18.33 -19.38
C THR A 291 3.42 17.38 -18.21
N GLU A 292 4.39 17.67 -17.34
CA GLU A 292 4.64 16.88 -16.14
C GLU A 292 3.45 16.88 -15.17
N VAL A 293 2.84 18.05 -14.95
CA VAL A 293 1.64 18.16 -14.09
C VAL A 293 0.47 17.40 -14.70
N LEU A 294 0.22 17.52 -16.01
CA LEU A 294 -0.82 16.78 -16.71
C LEU A 294 -0.61 15.26 -16.55
N LEU A 295 0.60 14.76 -16.76
CA LEU A 295 0.93 13.33 -16.62
C LEU A 295 0.69 12.83 -15.19
N SER A 296 1.04 13.63 -14.21
CA SER A 296 0.83 13.29 -12.79
C SER A 296 -0.67 13.26 -12.43
N LEU A 297 -1.44 14.23 -12.91
CA LEU A 297 -2.91 14.25 -12.78
C LEU A 297 -3.59 13.08 -13.51
N LEU A 298 -3.12 12.73 -14.72
CA LEU A 298 -3.59 11.55 -15.45
C LEU A 298 -3.29 10.26 -14.70
N ASN A 299 -2.08 10.12 -14.16
CA ASN A 299 -1.71 8.96 -13.35
C ASN A 299 -2.62 8.82 -12.13
N ALA A 300 -2.91 9.91 -11.42
CA ALA A 300 -3.85 9.93 -10.31
C ALA A 300 -5.28 9.52 -10.76
N ALA A 301 -5.79 10.10 -11.85
CA ALA A 301 -7.13 9.84 -12.36
C ALA A 301 -7.31 8.42 -12.93
N LEU A 302 -6.25 7.83 -13.50
CA LEU A 302 -6.23 6.46 -14.02
C LEU A 302 -6.01 5.42 -12.92
N THR A 303 -5.22 5.73 -11.88
CA THR A 303 -5.05 4.84 -10.73
C THR A 303 -6.35 4.72 -9.92
N ALA A 304 -7.11 5.81 -9.80
CA ALA A 304 -8.45 5.80 -9.22
C ALA A 304 -9.47 5.00 -10.07
N ARG A 305 -9.14 4.67 -11.32
CA ARG A 305 -10.01 3.97 -12.27
C ARG A 305 -9.83 2.45 -12.14
N VAL A 306 -10.43 1.84 -11.12
CA VAL A 306 -10.51 0.37 -11.03
C VAL A 306 -11.35 -0.16 -12.22
N PRO A 307 -10.81 -1.02 -13.11
CA PRO A 307 -11.56 -1.52 -14.24
C PRO A 307 -12.59 -2.56 -13.77
N VAL A 308 -13.87 -2.20 -13.82
CA VAL A 308 -15.00 -3.14 -13.77
C VAL A 308 -15.62 -3.17 -15.15
N VAL A 309 -15.80 -4.36 -15.73
CA VAL A 309 -16.40 -4.56 -17.06
C VAL A 309 -17.77 -3.87 -17.11
N GLY A 310 -17.86 -2.75 -17.83
CA GLY A 310 -19.05 -1.91 -17.91
C GLY A 310 -18.70 -0.48 -18.34
N ARG A 311 -19.64 0.21 -19.00
CA ARG A 311 -19.46 1.57 -19.54
C ARG A 311 -18.80 2.51 -18.52
N VAL A 312 -17.71 3.14 -18.95
CA VAL A 312 -16.81 3.98 -18.16
C VAL A 312 -17.58 5.18 -17.60
N LYS A 313 -17.69 5.32 -16.27
CA LYS A 313 -18.07 6.59 -15.63
C LYS A 313 -16.85 7.52 -15.53
N SER A 314 -17.08 8.82 -15.47
CA SER A 314 -16.01 9.82 -15.36
C SER A 314 -15.14 9.58 -14.12
N SER A 315 -13.81 9.72 -14.23
CA SER A 315 -12.88 9.62 -13.09
C SER A 315 -12.17 10.95 -12.83
N THR A 316 -11.72 11.16 -11.61
CA THR A 316 -11.05 12.42 -11.24
C THR A 316 -9.78 12.17 -10.43
N GLY A 317 -8.69 12.83 -10.81
CA GLY A 317 -7.47 13.00 -10.00
C GLY A 317 -7.30 14.46 -9.55
N SER A 318 -6.73 14.68 -8.36
CA SER A 318 -6.40 16.01 -7.86
C SER A 318 -4.95 16.07 -7.41
N GLU A 319 -4.24 17.14 -7.79
CA GLU A 319 -2.88 17.42 -7.35
C GLU A 319 -2.63 18.93 -7.34
N ASN A 320 -1.88 19.44 -6.35
CA ASN A 320 -1.53 20.87 -6.23
C ASN A 320 -2.73 21.84 -6.29
N GLY A 321 -3.91 21.40 -5.82
CA GLY A 321 -5.13 22.20 -5.81
C GLY A 321 -5.91 22.23 -7.13
N VAL A 322 -5.50 21.44 -8.12
CA VAL A 322 -6.11 21.36 -9.46
C VAL A 322 -6.70 19.97 -9.69
N LYS A 323 -7.89 19.93 -10.29
CA LYS A 323 -8.71 18.74 -10.49
C LYS A 323 -8.78 18.39 -11.98
N LEU A 324 -8.32 17.19 -12.34
CA LEU A 324 -8.45 16.64 -13.69
C LEU A 324 -9.58 15.62 -13.74
N THR A 325 -10.52 15.80 -14.65
CA THR A 325 -11.65 14.88 -14.86
C THR A 325 -11.55 14.23 -16.24
N LEU A 326 -11.61 12.90 -16.26
CA LEU A 326 -11.68 12.06 -17.45
C LEU A 326 -13.14 11.73 -17.75
N SER A 327 -13.63 12.00 -18.96
CA SER A 327 -14.98 11.64 -19.43
C SER A 327 -14.89 10.75 -20.68
N PRO A 328 -15.82 9.79 -20.87
CA PRO A 328 -15.88 9.05 -22.13
C PRO A 328 -16.12 9.98 -23.32
N SER A 329 -15.47 9.69 -24.44
CA SER A 329 -15.65 10.41 -25.70
C SER A 329 -15.80 9.41 -26.84
N ASP A 330 -16.57 9.75 -27.88
CA ASP A 330 -16.83 8.89 -29.05
C ASP A 330 -15.62 8.79 -29.99
N GLY A 331 -14.53 9.51 -29.72
CA GLY A 331 -13.30 9.47 -30.50
C GLY A 331 -12.04 9.71 -29.66
N SER A 332 -10.87 9.69 -30.32
CA SER A 332 -9.60 9.98 -29.67
C SER A 332 -9.38 11.49 -29.52
N THR A 333 -9.09 11.95 -28.31
CA THR A 333 -8.63 13.32 -28.08
C THR A 333 -7.11 13.41 -28.17
N THR A 334 -6.61 14.56 -28.64
CA THR A 334 -5.16 14.79 -28.82
C THR A 334 -4.74 16.03 -28.07
N ILE A 335 -3.72 15.90 -27.22
CA ILE A 335 -3.09 17.00 -26.47
C ILE A 335 -1.69 17.23 -27.06
N LYS A 336 -1.36 18.48 -27.38
CA LYS A 336 -0.02 18.87 -27.84
C LYS A 336 0.84 19.20 -26.62
N THR A 337 1.98 18.55 -26.48
CA THR A 337 2.94 18.75 -25.41
C THR A 337 4.30 19.13 -26.00
N ALA A 338 5.18 19.71 -25.19
CA ALA A 338 6.55 20.01 -25.58
C ALA A 338 7.34 18.76 -26.02
N ARG A 339 6.87 17.55 -25.67
CA ARG A 339 7.46 16.26 -26.04
C ARG A 339 6.76 15.58 -27.23
N GLY A 340 5.79 16.24 -27.86
CA GLY A 340 5.06 15.73 -29.02
C GLY A 340 3.54 15.70 -28.82
N ARG A 341 2.88 14.69 -29.37
CA ARG A 341 1.41 14.59 -29.34
C ARG A 341 0.99 13.40 -28.49
N MET A 342 0.15 13.64 -27.50
CA MET A 342 -0.44 12.61 -26.66
C MET A 342 -1.85 12.31 -27.17
N HIS A 343 -2.08 11.06 -27.57
CA HIS A 343 -3.38 10.57 -28.01
C HIS A 343 -4.05 9.81 -26.87
N LEU A 344 -5.27 10.22 -26.52
CA LEU A 344 -6.10 9.57 -25.52
C LEU A 344 -7.30 8.96 -26.24
N ASP A 345 -7.43 7.64 -26.21
CA ASP A 345 -8.49 6.94 -26.94
C ASP A 345 -9.76 6.80 -26.09
N GLY A 346 -10.90 7.14 -26.69
CA GLY A 346 -12.23 7.06 -26.07
C GLY A 346 -12.43 7.91 -24.81
N ILE A 347 -11.54 8.88 -24.56
CA ILE A 347 -11.51 9.69 -23.34
C ILE A 347 -11.22 11.15 -23.68
N GLU A 348 -11.94 12.05 -23.03
CA GLU A 348 -11.72 13.49 -23.00
C GLU A 348 -11.28 13.93 -21.59
N VAL A 349 -10.51 15.01 -21.52
CA VAL A 349 -9.86 15.52 -20.31
C VAL A 349 -10.31 16.96 -20.07
N SER A 350 -10.80 17.24 -18.87
CA SER A 350 -11.02 18.61 -18.41
C SER A 350 -10.20 18.87 -17.15
N VAL A 351 -9.57 20.05 -17.06
CA VAL A 351 -8.76 20.47 -15.91
C VAL A 351 -9.40 21.73 -15.32
N ARG A 352 -9.60 21.76 -14.00
CA ARG A 352 -10.23 22.87 -13.26
C ARG A 352 -9.52 23.17 -11.95
#